data_AF-A0A967MI92-F1
#
_entry.id   AF-A0A967MI92-F1
#
_cell.length_a   1.000
_cell.length_b   1.000
_cell.length_c   1.000
_cell.angle_alpha   90.00
_cell.angle_beta   90.00
_cell.angle_gamma   90.00
#
_symmetry.space_group_name_H-M   'P 1'
#
loop_
_entity.id
_entity.type
_entity.pdbx_description
1 polymer ?
#
loop_
_entity_poly.entity_id
_entity_poly.type
_entity_poly.pdbx_seq_one_letter_code
_entity_poly.pdbx_strand_id
1 'polypeptide(L)'
;MSVDVVTLEVARNRFASVAEEMGIVLRRTGYSPNIKERADCSAAVFVADGEMLAQAEHIPVHLGSMPASVKAVLDVFGTDVPPDAQFAVNDPFHGGTHLNDLTIVAPIFAEGRLVGWVANRAHHADVGGEAPGSMPAHATTVDQEGCRVAPMMAWRHGDWLTAFSDPFLEATRTPDERLGDLSAQVGANAAGARRYAELIADAGVAAFEATAHALLDYGERRMRAALTALPDGSHEFEDVMEFGDADLPIRVRITVDGDGLSADFAGTHAQIPGNINAVEAVTRSCLYYAVRVATDPTIPANGGCYRPLHLSAPAGSLVAAEAPVAVAAGNVETSQRIA
;
A
#
# COMPACT_ATOMS: atom_id res chain seq x y z
N MET A 1 16.67 20.79 -15.54
CA MET A 1 16.04 22.13 -15.55
C MET A 1 15.36 22.32 -14.19
N SER A 2 15.43 23.50 -13.58
CA SER A 2 14.66 23.75 -12.35
C SER A 2 13.18 23.87 -12.70
N VAL A 3 12.33 23.00 -12.14
CA VAL A 3 10.88 23.13 -12.23
C VAL A 3 10.44 24.29 -11.34
N ASP A 4 9.72 25.26 -11.89
CA ASP A 4 9.26 26.40 -11.11
C ASP A 4 8.11 26.02 -10.15
N VAL A 5 7.90 26.83 -9.12
CA VAL A 5 6.93 26.57 -8.06
C VAL A 5 5.47 26.48 -8.55
N VAL A 6 5.12 27.22 -9.61
CA VAL A 6 3.75 27.18 -10.16
C VAL A 6 3.55 25.87 -10.89
N THR A 7 4.50 25.48 -11.74
CA THR A 7 4.47 24.18 -12.44
C THR A 7 4.40 23.02 -11.44
N LEU A 8 5.17 23.09 -10.35
CA LEU A 8 5.19 22.04 -9.33
C LEU A 8 3.86 21.89 -8.61
N GLU A 9 3.23 22.98 -8.17
CA GLU A 9 1.92 22.92 -7.49
C GLU A 9 0.79 22.50 -8.46
N VAL A 10 0.85 22.91 -9.72
CA VAL A 10 -0.08 22.42 -10.75
C VAL A 10 0.07 20.92 -10.96
N ALA A 11 1.31 20.42 -11.06
CA ALA A 11 1.58 19.01 -11.24
C ALA A 11 1.15 18.17 -10.03
N ARG A 12 1.43 18.63 -8.80
CA ARG A 12 0.96 18.01 -7.56
C ARG A 12 -0.56 17.77 -7.59
N ASN A 13 -1.34 18.79 -7.93
CA ASN A 13 -2.79 18.67 -8.00
C ASN A 13 -3.24 17.75 -9.13
N ARG A 14 -2.57 17.78 -10.29
CA ARG A 14 -2.87 16.89 -11.41
C ARG A 14 -2.62 15.42 -11.06
N PHE A 15 -1.47 15.09 -10.46
CA PHE A 15 -1.16 13.70 -10.07
C PHE A 15 -2.11 13.18 -8.98
N ALA A 16 -2.40 14.00 -7.97
CA ALA A 16 -3.39 13.66 -6.95
C ALA A 16 -4.78 13.43 -7.56
N SER A 17 -5.18 14.27 -8.54
CA SER A 17 -6.46 14.10 -9.24
C SER A 17 -6.55 12.80 -10.03
N VAL A 18 -5.44 12.25 -10.54
CA VAL A 18 -5.45 10.92 -11.19
C VAL A 18 -5.81 9.84 -10.16
N ALA A 19 -5.13 9.83 -9.02
CA ALA A 19 -5.41 8.86 -7.96
C ALA A 19 -6.85 9.00 -7.42
N GLU A 20 -7.34 10.23 -7.25
CA GLU A 20 -8.72 10.48 -6.80
C GLU A 20 -9.76 10.00 -7.82
N GLU A 21 -9.54 10.24 -9.12
CA GLU A 21 -10.43 9.73 -10.17
C GLU A 21 -10.47 8.20 -10.18
N MET A 22 -9.33 7.54 -9.99
CA MET A 22 -9.27 6.08 -9.84
C MET A 22 -10.11 5.61 -8.63
N GLY A 23 -9.96 6.25 -7.48
CA GLY A 23 -10.74 5.94 -6.27
C GLY A 23 -12.25 6.13 -6.47
N ILE A 24 -12.66 7.21 -7.14
CA ILE A 24 -14.06 7.47 -7.48
C ILE A 24 -14.60 6.40 -8.42
N VAL A 25 -13.85 6.01 -9.45
CA VAL A 25 -14.24 4.94 -10.38
C VAL A 25 -14.42 3.65 -9.61
N LEU A 26 -13.42 3.22 -8.83
CA LEU A 26 -13.45 2.00 -8.04
C LEU A 26 -14.68 1.92 -7.13
N ARG A 27 -14.96 3.00 -6.39
CA ARG A 27 -16.11 3.04 -5.48
C ARG A 27 -17.45 3.01 -6.22
N ARG A 28 -17.56 3.66 -7.38
CA ARG A 28 -18.82 3.71 -8.15
C ARG A 28 -19.12 2.42 -8.89
N THR A 29 -18.10 1.68 -9.31
CA THR A 29 -18.25 0.44 -10.07
C THR A 29 -18.09 -0.82 -9.22
N GLY A 30 -17.61 -0.70 -7.98
CA GLY A 30 -17.57 -1.79 -7.01
C GLY A 30 -18.95 -2.38 -6.73
N TYR A 31 -18.97 -3.68 -6.48
CA TYR A 31 -20.16 -4.46 -6.19
C TYR A 31 -20.36 -4.63 -4.68
N SER A 32 -19.28 -4.86 -3.93
CA SER A 32 -19.37 -5.08 -2.50
C SER A 32 -19.65 -3.80 -1.71
N PRO A 33 -20.38 -3.91 -0.58
CA PRO A 33 -20.54 -2.80 0.36
C PRO A 33 -19.20 -2.30 0.92
N ASN A 34 -18.19 -3.16 1.06
CA ASN A 34 -16.87 -2.78 1.58
C ASN A 34 -16.20 -1.73 0.69
N ILE A 35 -16.24 -1.92 -0.63
CA ILE A 35 -15.67 -0.96 -1.58
C ILE A 35 -16.62 0.22 -1.80
N LYS A 36 -17.90 -0.04 -2.04
CA LYS A 36 -18.85 0.97 -2.51
C LYS A 36 -19.28 1.94 -1.41
N GLU A 37 -19.65 1.40 -0.25
CA GLU A 37 -20.25 2.16 0.85
C GLU A 37 -19.22 2.48 1.93
N ARG A 38 -18.44 1.48 2.37
CA ARG A 38 -17.41 1.64 3.41
C ARG A 38 -16.18 2.39 2.89
N ALA A 39 -15.98 2.41 1.58
CA ALA A 39 -14.80 2.98 0.92
C ALA A 39 -13.48 2.39 1.42
N ASP A 40 -13.47 1.08 1.71
CA ASP A 40 -12.28 0.34 2.14
C ASP A 40 -11.39 -0.03 0.94
N CYS A 41 -10.86 1.02 0.32
CA CYS A 41 -9.99 0.93 -0.84
C CYS A 41 -9.12 2.18 -0.94
N SER A 42 -8.02 2.11 -1.67
CA SER A 42 -7.24 3.30 -2.05
C SER A 42 -6.67 3.12 -3.44
N ALA A 43 -6.29 4.22 -4.06
CA ALA A 43 -5.64 4.25 -5.36
C ALA A 43 -4.40 5.14 -5.30
N ALA A 44 -3.38 4.79 -6.08
CA ALA A 44 -2.15 5.55 -6.17
C ALA A 44 -1.53 5.45 -7.56
N VAL A 45 -0.69 6.43 -7.85
CA VAL A 45 0.13 6.52 -9.06
C VAL A 45 1.60 6.58 -8.66
N PHE A 46 2.46 5.96 -9.47
CA PHE A 46 3.87 5.73 -9.19
C PHE A 46 4.71 6.11 -10.39
N VAL A 47 5.94 6.57 -10.14
CA VAL A 47 6.97 6.72 -11.18
C VAL A 47 7.51 5.35 -11.61
N ALA A 48 8.29 5.29 -12.69
CA ALA A 48 8.68 4.04 -13.36
C ALA A 48 9.44 3.05 -12.46
N ASP A 49 10.21 3.54 -11.49
CA ASP A 49 10.96 2.74 -10.51
C ASP A 49 10.10 2.24 -9.33
N GLY A 50 8.81 2.57 -9.32
CA GLY A 50 7.86 2.15 -8.29
C GLY A 50 7.78 3.08 -7.09
N GLU A 51 8.43 4.24 -7.10
CA GLU A 51 8.23 5.24 -6.03
C GLU A 51 6.84 5.92 -6.19
N MET A 52 6.10 5.99 -5.08
CA MET A 52 4.73 6.52 -5.08
C MET A 52 4.71 8.02 -5.34
N LEU A 53 4.04 8.46 -6.39
CA LEU A 53 3.97 9.87 -6.79
C LEU A 53 2.80 10.61 -6.14
N ALA A 54 1.64 9.96 -6.05
CA ALA A 54 0.46 10.47 -5.34
C ALA A 54 -0.48 9.33 -4.95
N GLN A 55 -1.23 9.52 -3.87
CA GLN A 55 -2.23 8.58 -3.37
C GLN A 55 -3.55 9.30 -3.07
N ALA A 56 -4.67 8.68 -3.42
CA ALA A 56 -5.99 9.03 -2.88
C ALA A 56 -6.12 8.41 -1.49
N GLU A 57 -5.94 9.24 -0.47
CA GLU A 57 -5.89 8.81 0.92
C GLU A 57 -7.30 8.51 1.44
N HIS A 58 -7.60 7.23 1.62
CA HIS A 58 -8.83 6.79 2.30
C HIS A 58 -8.53 5.90 3.51
N ILE A 59 -7.48 5.07 3.43
CA ILE A 59 -7.12 4.11 4.49
C ILE A 59 -5.64 4.26 4.87
N PRO A 60 -5.30 4.62 6.12
CA PRO A 60 -3.91 4.85 6.56
C PRO A 60 -2.96 3.68 6.35
N VAL A 61 -3.44 2.44 6.52
CA VAL A 61 -2.59 1.25 6.40
C VAL A 61 -2.07 1.02 4.97
N HIS A 62 -2.60 1.73 3.98
CA HIS A 62 -2.13 1.68 2.59
C HIS A 62 -0.89 2.53 2.31
N LEU A 63 -0.53 3.48 3.20
CA LEU A 63 0.57 4.43 2.98
C LEU A 63 1.94 3.77 2.77
N GLY A 64 2.23 2.70 3.52
CA GLY A 64 3.45 1.90 3.40
C GLY A 64 3.26 0.59 2.64
N SER A 65 2.08 -0.02 2.74
CA SER A 65 1.82 -1.34 2.15
C SER A 65 1.52 -1.31 0.64
N MET A 66 0.84 -0.28 0.11
CA MET A 66 0.62 -0.21 -1.33
C MET A 66 1.92 -0.03 -2.12
N PRO A 67 2.87 0.84 -1.70
CA PRO A 67 4.22 0.87 -2.28
C PRO A 67 4.94 -0.47 -2.17
N ALA A 68 4.79 -1.21 -1.06
CA ALA A 68 5.40 -2.52 -0.89
C ALA A 68 4.83 -3.55 -1.89
N SER A 69 3.52 -3.55 -2.16
CA SER A 69 2.91 -4.40 -3.20
C SER A 69 3.41 -4.06 -4.61
N VAL A 70 3.51 -2.78 -4.95
CA VAL A 70 4.07 -2.36 -6.25
C VAL A 70 5.52 -2.81 -6.37
N LYS A 71 6.33 -2.58 -5.33
CA LYS A 71 7.70 -3.08 -5.27
C LYS A 71 7.78 -4.60 -5.45
N ALA A 72 6.91 -5.38 -4.81
CA ALA A 72 6.91 -6.83 -4.95
C ALA A 72 6.62 -7.28 -6.39
N VAL A 73 5.73 -6.59 -7.11
CA VAL A 73 5.50 -6.81 -8.55
C VAL A 73 6.77 -6.48 -9.35
N LEU A 74 7.41 -5.34 -9.09
CA LEU A 74 8.65 -4.95 -9.78
C LEU A 74 9.80 -5.92 -9.49
N ASP A 75 9.93 -6.43 -8.27
CA ASP A 75 11.00 -7.37 -7.91
C ASP A 75 10.86 -8.71 -8.63
N VAL A 76 9.62 -9.15 -8.93
CA VAL A 76 9.34 -10.41 -9.64
C VAL A 76 9.39 -10.24 -11.16
N PHE A 77 8.81 -9.17 -11.70
CA PHE A 77 8.60 -9.00 -13.14
C PHE A 77 9.57 -8.01 -13.80
N GLY A 78 10.28 -7.20 -13.01
CA GLY A 78 11.10 -6.11 -13.51
C GLY A 78 10.27 -5.03 -14.21
N THR A 79 10.90 -4.34 -15.16
CA THR A 79 10.28 -3.25 -15.94
C THR A 79 9.91 -3.64 -17.37
N ASP A 80 10.31 -4.84 -17.83
CA ASP A 80 9.98 -5.36 -19.16
C ASP A 80 8.70 -6.20 -19.09
N VAL A 81 7.58 -5.50 -18.96
CA VAL A 81 6.25 -6.10 -18.81
C VAL A 81 5.34 -5.76 -19.99
N PRO A 82 4.35 -6.61 -20.33
CA PRO A 82 3.39 -6.28 -21.38
C PRO A 82 2.58 -5.01 -21.02
N PRO A 83 2.43 -4.04 -21.94
CA PRO A 83 1.66 -2.81 -21.68
C PRO A 83 0.17 -3.03 -21.38
N ASP A 84 -0.39 -4.17 -21.77
CA ASP A 84 -1.79 -4.53 -21.59
C ASP A 84 -2.04 -5.46 -20.39
N ALA A 85 -1.00 -5.73 -19.59
CA ALA A 85 -1.10 -6.60 -18.42
C ALA A 85 -1.48 -5.83 -17.15
N GLN A 86 -2.20 -6.48 -16.24
CA GLN A 86 -2.27 -6.07 -14.83
C GLN A 86 -1.89 -7.23 -13.92
N PHE A 87 -1.30 -6.89 -12.78
CA PHE A 87 -0.74 -7.80 -11.80
C PHE A 87 -1.56 -7.78 -10.52
N ALA A 88 -1.70 -8.92 -9.86
CA ALA A 88 -2.39 -9.05 -8.58
C ALA A 88 -1.43 -9.49 -7.47
N VAL A 89 -1.66 -8.98 -6.27
CA VAL A 89 -1.00 -9.41 -5.03
C VAL A 89 -1.90 -9.14 -3.83
N ASN A 90 -2.08 -10.14 -2.97
CA ASN A 90 -2.64 -9.96 -1.62
C ASN A 90 -1.76 -10.60 -0.54
N ASP A 91 -0.69 -11.31 -0.93
CA ASP A 91 0.21 -11.99 0.01
C ASP A 91 0.83 -10.98 0.99
N PRO A 92 0.52 -11.07 2.31
CA PRO A 92 1.02 -10.14 3.31
C PRO A 92 2.54 -10.11 3.40
N PHE A 93 3.20 -11.22 3.09
CA PHE A 93 4.65 -11.34 3.13
C PHE A 93 5.34 -10.80 1.86
N HIS A 94 4.55 -10.38 0.86
CA HIS A 94 5.01 -9.73 -0.38
C HIS A 94 4.32 -8.36 -0.57
N GLY A 95 4.24 -7.58 0.51
CA GLY A 95 3.73 -6.20 0.49
C GLY A 95 2.23 -6.06 0.73
N GLY A 96 1.49 -7.15 0.91
CA GLY A 96 0.11 -7.11 1.41
C GLY A 96 0.01 -6.62 2.86
N THR A 97 -1.21 -6.60 3.39
CA THR A 97 -1.54 -6.25 4.78
C THR A 97 -2.13 -7.48 5.48
N HIS A 98 -3.27 -7.93 4.96
CA HIS A 98 -3.91 -9.22 5.19
C HIS A 98 -4.49 -9.72 3.87
N LEU A 99 -4.99 -10.96 3.81
CA LEU A 99 -5.43 -11.56 2.54
C LEU A 99 -6.65 -10.89 1.90
N ASN A 100 -7.50 -10.24 2.70
CA ASN A 100 -8.66 -9.54 2.16
C ASN A 100 -8.29 -8.32 1.30
N ASP A 101 -7.12 -7.72 1.53
CA ASP A 101 -6.69 -6.54 0.78
C ASP A 101 -5.93 -6.95 -0.47
N LEU A 102 -6.63 -7.01 -1.60
CA LEU A 102 -6.05 -7.38 -2.89
C LEU A 102 -5.65 -6.13 -3.67
N THR A 103 -4.39 -6.07 -4.08
CA THR A 103 -3.82 -4.98 -4.87
C THR A 103 -3.74 -5.38 -6.34
N ILE A 104 -4.28 -4.55 -7.23
CA ILE A 104 -4.08 -4.65 -8.68
C ILE A 104 -3.13 -3.54 -9.12
N VAL A 105 -2.07 -3.89 -9.85
CA VAL A 105 -1.03 -2.99 -10.36
C VAL A 105 -1.00 -3.04 -11.88
N ALA A 106 -0.98 -1.89 -12.55
CA ALA A 106 -0.88 -1.80 -14.00
C ALA A 106 0.28 -0.90 -14.43
N PRO A 107 1.09 -1.31 -15.43
CA PRO A 107 2.12 -0.46 -15.98
C PRO A 107 1.52 0.63 -16.87
N ILE A 108 2.24 1.73 -16.99
CA ILE A 108 1.91 2.83 -17.89
C ILE A 108 3.06 2.96 -18.88
N PHE A 109 2.74 2.96 -20.17
CA PHE A 109 3.71 3.12 -21.24
C PHE A 109 3.42 4.40 -22.03
N ALA A 110 4.49 5.11 -22.41
CA ALA A 110 4.45 6.21 -23.38
C ALA A 110 5.68 6.09 -24.27
N GLU A 111 5.56 6.36 -25.58
CA GLU A 111 6.69 6.29 -26.53
C GLU A 111 7.43 4.93 -26.50
N GLY A 112 6.73 3.83 -26.19
CA GLY A 112 7.31 2.48 -26.14
C GLY A 112 8.15 2.17 -24.90
N ARG A 113 8.17 3.05 -23.90
CA ARG A 113 8.89 2.87 -22.63
C ARG A 113 7.94 2.90 -21.44
N LEU A 114 8.29 2.17 -20.38
CA LEU A 114 7.60 2.24 -19.09
C LEU A 114 7.86 3.63 -18.47
N VAL A 115 6.79 4.32 -18.06
CA VAL A 115 6.85 5.70 -17.54
C VAL A 115 6.26 5.84 -16.14
N GLY A 116 5.65 4.78 -15.63
CA GLY A 116 5.01 4.78 -14.31
C GLY A 116 4.12 3.56 -14.12
N TRP A 117 3.46 3.55 -12.98
CA TRP A 117 2.48 2.52 -12.61
C TRP A 117 1.25 3.19 -12.00
N VAL A 118 0.12 2.53 -12.13
CA VAL A 118 -1.06 2.79 -11.31
C VAL A 118 -1.35 1.56 -10.48
N ALA A 119 -1.79 1.77 -9.25
CA ALA A 119 -2.26 0.66 -8.42
C ALA A 119 -3.50 1.07 -7.64
N ASN A 120 -4.33 0.09 -7.34
CA ASN A 120 -5.36 0.22 -6.33
C ASN A 120 -5.38 -1.02 -5.45
N ARG A 121 -5.79 -0.82 -4.20
CA ARG A 121 -6.01 -1.89 -3.23
C ARG A 121 -7.44 -1.78 -2.75
N ALA A 122 -8.11 -2.92 -2.67
CA ALA A 122 -9.48 -2.99 -2.22
C ALA A 122 -9.68 -4.19 -1.28
N HIS A 123 -10.49 -3.98 -0.26
CA HIS A 123 -10.85 -5.04 0.68
C HIS A 123 -11.97 -5.90 0.11
N HIS A 124 -11.64 -7.16 -0.20
CA HIS A 124 -12.59 -8.21 -0.54
C HIS A 124 -13.10 -8.86 0.74
N ALA A 125 -14.41 -8.81 0.99
CA ALA A 125 -15.00 -9.31 2.23
C ALA A 125 -14.81 -10.83 2.44
N ASP A 126 -14.57 -11.59 1.37
CA ASP A 126 -14.32 -13.01 1.45
C ASP A 126 -13.32 -13.45 0.38
N VAL A 127 -12.19 -14.00 0.84
CA VAL A 127 -11.11 -14.55 0.01
C VAL A 127 -10.92 -16.05 0.29
N GLY A 128 -11.94 -16.72 0.84
CA GLY A 128 -11.92 -18.17 1.05
C GLY A 128 -11.24 -18.65 2.34
N GLY A 129 -11.10 -17.80 3.36
CA GLY A 129 -10.62 -18.24 4.69
C GLY A 129 -11.58 -19.20 5.39
N GLU A 130 -11.14 -19.87 6.45
CA GLU A 130 -11.92 -20.90 7.18
C GLU A 130 -13.26 -20.39 7.72
N ALA A 131 -13.33 -19.10 8.09
CA ALA A 131 -14.54 -18.43 8.54
C ALA A 131 -15.05 -17.40 7.51
N PRO A 132 -16.39 -17.16 7.45
CA PRO A 132 -16.93 -16.02 6.69
C PRO A 132 -16.27 -14.72 7.12
N GLY A 133 -15.91 -13.87 6.15
CA GLY A 133 -15.10 -12.68 6.39
C GLY A 133 -13.61 -12.90 6.17
N SER A 134 -13.15 -14.16 6.11
CA SER A 134 -11.72 -14.52 5.93
C SER A 134 -10.78 -14.01 7.02
N MET A 135 -11.34 -13.73 8.21
CA MET A 135 -10.59 -13.29 9.40
C MET A 135 -10.95 -14.17 10.62
N PRO A 136 -10.73 -15.51 10.57
CA PRO A 136 -11.01 -16.39 11.70
C PRO A 136 -10.18 -16.01 12.94
N ALA A 137 -10.86 -15.71 14.06
CA ALA A 137 -10.21 -15.31 15.33
C ALA A 137 -9.26 -16.38 15.93
N HIS A 138 -9.38 -17.62 15.48
CA HIS A 138 -8.57 -18.75 15.94
C HIS A 138 -7.50 -19.16 14.93
N ALA A 139 -7.30 -18.40 13.84
CA ALA A 139 -6.24 -18.71 12.90
C ALA A 139 -4.87 -18.57 13.56
N THR A 140 -4.04 -19.56 13.26
CA THR A 140 -2.65 -19.66 13.71
C THR A 140 -1.68 -19.60 12.53
N THR A 141 -2.14 -20.00 11.34
CA THR A 141 -1.40 -19.85 10.08
C THR A 141 -2.19 -19.05 9.05
N VAL A 142 -1.49 -18.36 8.16
CA VAL A 142 -2.08 -17.56 7.07
C VAL A 142 -2.96 -18.39 6.13
N ASP A 143 -2.68 -19.68 5.97
CA ASP A 143 -3.46 -20.57 5.10
C ASP A 143 -4.90 -20.74 5.61
N GLN A 144 -5.14 -20.53 6.90
CA GLN A 144 -6.49 -20.52 7.49
C GLN A 144 -7.27 -19.24 7.13
N GLU A 145 -6.57 -18.18 6.72
CA GLU A 145 -7.15 -16.87 6.42
C GLU A 145 -7.64 -16.77 4.97
N GLY A 146 -7.22 -17.67 4.07
CA GLY A 146 -7.80 -17.81 2.74
C GLY A 146 -6.80 -17.88 1.59
N CYS A 147 -7.26 -17.51 0.41
CA CYS A 147 -6.50 -17.58 -0.83
C CYS A 147 -5.35 -16.55 -0.81
N ARG A 148 -4.12 -17.07 -0.83
CA ARG A 148 -2.90 -16.26 -0.93
C ARG A 148 -2.42 -16.17 -2.37
N VAL A 149 -2.40 -14.94 -2.88
CA VAL A 149 -1.97 -14.51 -4.21
C VAL A 149 -0.62 -13.81 -4.08
N ALA A 150 0.43 -14.57 -4.35
CA ALA A 150 1.77 -14.02 -4.56
C ALA A 150 1.78 -13.10 -5.81
N PRO A 151 2.76 -12.19 -5.97
CA PRO A 151 2.83 -11.31 -7.13
C PRO A 151 2.74 -12.10 -8.44
N MET A 152 1.66 -11.91 -9.18
CA MET A 152 1.41 -12.62 -10.43
C MET A 152 0.70 -11.75 -11.46
N MET A 153 0.92 -12.05 -12.74
CA MET A 153 0.08 -11.47 -13.80
C MET A 153 -1.33 -12.06 -13.71
N ALA A 154 -2.34 -11.21 -13.63
CA ALA A 154 -3.72 -11.61 -13.38
C ALA A 154 -4.67 -11.28 -14.54
N TRP A 155 -4.34 -10.25 -15.33
CA TRP A 155 -5.17 -9.76 -16.42
C TRP A 155 -4.32 -9.47 -17.65
N ARG A 156 -4.77 -9.85 -18.85
CA ARG A 156 -4.12 -9.52 -20.13
C ARG A 156 -5.11 -9.67 -21.29
N HIS A 157 -4.88 -8.95 -22.40
CA HIS A 157 -5.69 -9.06 -23.62
C HIS A 157 -7.19 -8.78 -23.39
N GLY A 158 -7.50 -7.98 -22.36
CA GLY A 158 -8.87 -7.63 -22.00
C GLY A 158 -9.64 -8.73 -21.27
N ASP A 159 -8.94 -9.72 -20.68
CA ASP A 159 -9.57 -10.77 -19.88
C ASP A 159 -8.72 -11.23 -18.68
N TRP A 160 -9.35 -11.92 -17.73
CA TRP A 160 -8.68 -12.55 -16.60
C TRP A 160 -7.89 -13.77 -17.06
N LEU A 161 -6.69 -13.92 -16.52
CA LEU A 161 -5.92 -15.15 -16.69
C LEU A 161 -6.47 -16.20 -15.73
N THR A 162 -6.84 -17.37 -16.26
CA THR A 162 -7.43 -18.49 -15.48
C THR A 162 -6.53 -18.96 -14.34
N ALA A 163 -5.21 -18.83 -14.50
CA ALA A 163 -4.23 -19.11 -13.45
C ALA A 163 -4.42 -18.26 -12.18
N PHE A 164 -5.02 -17.07 -12.30
CA PHE A 164 -5.41 -16.22 -11.19
C PHE A 164 -6.90 -16.36 -10.86
N SER A 165 -7.79 -16.21 -11.85
CA SER A 165 -9.23 -16.09 -11.59
C SER A 165 -9.83 -17.38 -11.04
N ASP A 166 -9.50 -18.53 -11.60
CA ASP A 166 -10.14 -19.79 -11.24
C ASP A 166 -9.86 -20.15 -9.76
N PRO A 167 -8.60 -20.22 -9.28
CA PRO A 167 -8.35 -20.54 -7.88
C PRO A 167 -8.90 -19.48 -6.90
N PHE A 168 -8.87 -18.20 -7.26
CA PHE A 168 -9.38 -17.13 -6.38
C PHE A 168 -10.91 -17.16 -6.28
N LEU A 169 -11.60 -17.32 -7.41
CA LEU A 169 -13.06 -17.35 -7.46
C LEU A 169 -13.65 -18.66 -6.94
N GLU A 170 -12.95 -19.79 -7.10
CA GLU A 170 -13.37 -21.07 -6.52
C GLU A 170 -13.24 -21.10 -4.99
N ALA A 171 -12.28 -20.35 -4.43
CA ALA A 171 -12.05 -20.29 -2.98
C ALA A 171 -13.10 -19.44 -2.24
N THR A 172 -13.63 -18.40 -2.87
CA THR A 172 -14.55 -17.45 -2.22
C THR A 172 -15.99 -17.97 -2.14
N ARG A 173 -16.68 -17.57 -1.09
CA ARG A 173 -18.12 -17.83 -0.90
C ARG A 173 -19.02 -17.00 -1.82
N THR A 174 -18.47 -16.00 -2.49
CA THR A 174 -19.22 -14.96 -3.21
C THR A 174 -18.53 -14.58 -4.53
N PRO A 175 -18.40 -15.54 -5.47
CA PRO A 175 -17.58 -15.39 -6.68
C PRO A 175 -18.05 -14.26 -7.59
N ASP A 176 -19.36 -14.09 -7.80
CA ASP A 176 -19.88 -13.04 -8.68
C ASP A 176 -19.56 -11.63 -8.16
N GLU A 177 -19.66 -11.42 -6.83
CA GLU A 177 -19.32 -10.14 -6.20
C GLU A 177 -17.81 -9.89 -6.26
N ARG A 178 -16.98 -10.93 -6.05
CA ARG A 178 -15.51 -10.80 -6.19
C ARG A 178 -15.08 -10.50 -7.60
N LEU A 179 -15.65 -11.18 -8.60
CA LEU A 179 -15.36 -10.90 -10.00
C LEU A 179 -15.77 -9.48 -10.39
N GLY A 180 -16.91 -9.01 -9.86
CA GLY A 180 -17.37 -7.63 -10.02
C GLY A 180 -16.41 -6.61 -9.42
N ASP A 181 -15.97 -6.82 -8.17
CA ASP A 181 -14.99 -5.97 -7.49
C ASP A 181 -13.63 -5.98 -8.19
N LEU A 182 -13.12 -7.14 -8.57
CA LEU A 182 -11.88 -7.28 -9.34
C LEU A 182 -11.96 -6.51 -10.67
N SER A 183 -13.09 -6.62 -11.38
CA SER A 183 -13.32 -5.87 -12.62
C SER A 183 -13.38 -4.36 -12.38
N ALA A 184 -13.92 -3.92 -11.24
CA ALA A 184 -13.88 -2.52 -10.81
C ALA A 184 -12.45 -2.04 -10.56
N GLN A 185 -11.59 -2.87 -9.93
CA GLN A 185 -10.17 -2.57 -9.74
C GLN A 185 -9.41 -2.42 -11.08
N VAL A 186 -9.60 -3.34 -12.02
CA VAL A 186 -9.00 -3.27 -13.37
C VAL A 186 -9.46 -2.01 -14.11
N GLY A 187 -10.75 -1.68 -14.03
CA GLY A 187 -11.34 -0.50 -14.64
C GLY A 187 -10.83 0.82 -14.04
N ALA A 188 -10.65 0.86 -12.71
CA ALA A 188 -10.06 2.00 -12.02
C ALA A 188 -8.62 2.25 -12.48
N ASN A 189 -7.80 1.20 -12.55
CA ASN A 189 -6.44 1.31 -13.09
C ASN A 189 -6.44 1.76 -14.55
N ALA A 190 -7.32 1.24 -15.40
CA ALA A 190 -7.43 1.69 -16.80
C ALA A 190 -7.77 3.18 -16.92
N ALA A 191 -8.67 3.69 -16.06
CA ALA A 191 -8.99 5.12 -16.00
C ALA A 191 -7.76 5.95 -15.57
N GLY A 192 -7.06 5.53 -14.51
CA GLY A 192 -5.85 6.18 -14.04
C GLY A 192 -4.72 6.20 -15.06
N ALA A 193 -4.44 5.07 -15.70
CA ALA A 193 -3.41 4.94 -16.73
C ALA A 193 -3.69 5.87 -17.93
N ARG A 194 -4.96 5.99 -18.35
CA ARG A 194 -5.36 6.93 -19.41
C ARG A 194 -5.08 8.38 -19.00
N ARG A 195 -5.48 8.80 -17.80
CA ARG A 195 -5.22 10.16 -17.30
C ARG A 195 -3.73 10.47 -17.18
N TYR A 196 -2.96 9.51 -16.67
CA TYR A 196 -1.51 9.65 -16.56
C TYR A 196 -0.87 9.80 -17.94
N ALA A 197 -1.31 9.02 -18.94
CA ALA A 197 -0.86 9.14 -20.31
C ALA A 197 -1.26 10.48 -20.96
N GLU A 198 -2.45 11.01 -20.67
CA GLU A 198 -2.88 12.36 -21.10
C GLU A 198 -1.93 13.44 -20.55
N LEU A 199 -1.54 13.34 -19.27
CA LEU A 199 -0.57 14.28 -18.67
C LEU A 199 0.80 14.22 -19.34
N ILE A 200 1.25 13.03 -19.76
CA ILE A 200 2.50 12.86 -20.50
C ILE A 200 2.38 13.42 -21.92
N ALA A 201 1.25 13.19 -22.61
CA ALA A 201 1.03 13.70 -23.94
C ALA A 201 1.04 15.25 -23.97
N ASP A 202 0.50 15.88 -22.93
CA ASP A 202 0.48 17.34 -22.79
C ASP A 202 1.88 17.94 -22.50
N ALA A 203 2.65 17.31 -21.62
CA ALA A 203 3.93 17.86 -21.14
C ALA A 203 5.15 17.39 -21.96
N GLY A 204 5.06 16.21 -22.56
CA GLY A 204 6.19 15.43 -23.05
C GLY A 204 6.84 14.61 -21.93
N VAL A 205 7.33 13.44 -22.32
CA VAL A 205 7.98 12.43 -21.46
C VAL A 205 9.02 13.02 -20.49
N ALA A 206 9.99 13.76 -21.00
CA ALA A 206 11.12 14.24 -20.19
C ALA A 206 10.71 15.31 -19.18
N ALA A 207 9.77 16.19 -19.56
CA ALA A 207 9.26 17.22 -18.68
C ALA A 207 8.36 16.63 -17.57
N PHE A 208 7.55 15.62 -17.92
CA PHE A 208 6.74 14.87 -16.96
C PHE A 208 7.63 14.24 -15.89
N GLU A 209 8.68 13.51 -16.29
CA GLU A 209 9.59 12.85 -15.35
C GLU A 209 10.34 13.84 -14.47
N ALA A 210 10.88 14.92 -15.06
CA ALA A 210 11.55 15.95 -14.28
C ALA A 210 10.61 16.56 -13.23
N THR A 211 9.34 16.74 -13.56
CA THR A 211 8.32 17.28 -12.66
C THR A 211 7.93 16.28 -11.56
N ALA A 212 7.78 15.00 -11.91
CA ALA A 212 7.47 13.94 -10.95
C ALA A 212 8.59 13.79 -9.89
N HIS A 213 9.86 13.75 -10.32
CA HIS A 213 10.99 13.69 -9.40
C HIS A 213 11.13 14.97 -8.57
N ALA A 214 10.91 16.14 -9.16
CA ALA A 214 10.90 17.40 -8.41
C ALA A 214 9.83 17.42 -7.30
N LEU A 215 8.69 16.76 -7.52
CA LEU A 215 7.62 16.63 -6.52
C LEU A 215 7.97 15.66 -5.39
N LEU A 216 8.64 14.56 -5.71
CA LEU A 216 9.18 13.62 -4.71
C LEU A 216 10.23 14.33 -3.84
N ASP A 217 11.20 14.99 -4.45
CA ASP A 217 12.23 15.74 -3.73
C ASP A 217 11.63 16.88 -2.90
N TYR A 218 10.53 17.48 -3.37
CA TYR A 218 9.79 18.47 -2.59
C TYR A 218 9.11 17.86 -1.37
N GLY A 219 8.47 16.70 -1.50
CA GLY A 219 7.91 15.95 -0.37
C GLY A 219 8.98 15.63 0.68
N GLU A 220 10.16 15.18 0.23
CA GLU A 220 11.31 14.93 1.11
C GLU A 220 11.75 16.20 1.85
N ARG A 221 12.01 17.29 1.13
CA ARG A 221 12.42 18.57 1.76
C ARG A 221 11.41 19.07 2.78
N ARG A 222 10.10 18.91 2.49
CA ARG A 222 9.02 19.33 3.40
C ARG A 222 8.99 18.47 4.66
N MET A 223 9.14 17.15 4.55
CA MET A 223 9.23 16.27 5.72
C MET A 223 10.48 16.55 6.54
N ARG A 224 11.65 16.62 5.91
CA ARG A 224 12.92 16.96 6.59
C ARG A 224 12.82 18.26 7.38
N ALA A 225 12.26 19.31 6.78
CA ALA A 225 12.02 20.58 7.47
C ALA A 225 11.06 20.46 8.66
N ALA A 226 10.03 19.62 8.55
CA ALA A 226 9.11 19.35 9.65
C ALA A 226 9.79 18.57 10.79
N LEU A 227 10.66 17.61 10.47
CA LEU A 227 11.46 16.86 11.45
C LEU A 227 12.48 17.76 12.16
N THR A 228 13.13 18.70 11.47
CA THR A 228 14.04 19.69 12.09
C THR A 228 13.36 20.60 13.11
N ALA A 229 12.03 20.77 13.01
CA ALA A 229 11.27 21.54 14.00
C ALA A 229 10.99 20.76 15.29
N LEU A 230 11.17 19.42 15.27
CA LEU A 230 11.09 18.58 16.46
C LEU A 230 12.40 18.66 17.25
N PRO A 231 12.38 18.53 18.58
CA PRO A 231 13.61 18.46 19.36
C PRO A 231 14.34 17.13 19.09
N ASP A 232 15.65 17.21 18.82
CA ASP A 232 16.51 16.04 18.77
C ASP A 232 16.46 15.24 20.07
N GLY A 233 16.48 13.92 19.95
CA GLY A 233 16.47 13.02 21.11
C GLY A 233 15.89 11.65 20.80
N SER A 234 15.97 10.78 21.81
CA SER A 234 15.39 9.45 21.78
C SER A 234 14.28 9.31 22.82
N HIS A 235 13.15 8.79 22.40
CA HIS A 235 11.95 8.58 23.21
C HIS A 235 11.49 7.13 23.09
N GLU A 236 11.15 6.51 24.22
CA GLU A 236 10.70 5.12 24.28
C GLU A 236 9.25 5.05 24.70
N PHE A 237 8.51 4.12 24.10
CA PHE A 237 7.15 3.80 24.46
C PHE A 237 6.92 2.29 24.42
N GLU A 238 6.10 1.79 25.33
CA GLU A 238 5.66 0.40 25.40
C GLU A 238 4.14 0.39 25.53
N ASP A 239 3.50 -0.37 24.66
CA ASP A 239 2.09 -0.78 24.79
C ASP A 239 2.00 -2.31 24.75
N VAL A 240 0.79 -2.85 24.90
CA VAL A 240 0.56 -4.30 24.88
C VAL A 240 -0.58 -4.68 23.95
N MET A 241 -0.44 -5.85 23.33
CA MET A 241 -1.55 -6.58 22.72
C MET A 241 -2.00 -7.69 23.66
N GLU A 242 -3.28 -7.73 23.96
CA GLU A 242 -3.88 -8.79 24.78
C GLU A 242 -4.19 -10.04 23.93
N PHE A 243 -3.73 -11.21 24.36
CA PHE A 243 -4.05 -12.49 23.71
C PHE A 243 -4.28 -13.60 24.74
N GLY A 244 -5.54 -13.99 24.92
CA GLY A 244 -5.94 -14.86 26.03
C GLY A 244 -5.68 -14.19 27.36
N ASP A 245 -4.91 -14.83 28.23
CA ASP A 245 -4.50 -14.29 29.54
C ASP A 245 -3.09 -13.63 29.50
N ALA A 246 -2.51 -13.45 28.31
CA ALA A 246 -1.16 -12.91 28.14
C ALA A 246 -1.19 -11.49 27.56
N ASP A 247 -0.35 -10.63 28.14
CA ASP A 247 -0.03 -9.30 27.60
C ASP A 247 1.27 -9.41 26.78
N LEU A 248 1.20 -9.03 25.51
CA LEU A 248 2.31 -9.14 24.57
C LEU A 248 2.88 -7.74 24.29
N PRO A 249 4.09 -7.41 24.79
CA PRO A 249 4.63 -6.06 24.66
C PRO A 249 4.99 -5.69 23.22
N ILE A 250 4.59 -4.49 22.82
CA ILE A 250 5.04 -3.78 21.62
C ILE A 250 5.87 -2.59 22.09
N ARG A 251 7.13 -2.56 21.68
CA ARG A 251 8.10 -1.54 22.11
C ARG A 251 8.57 -0.75 20.91
N VAL A 252 8.71 0.55 21.09
CA VAL A 252 9.32 1.41 20.08
C VAL A 252 10.23 2.43 20.73
N ARG A 253 11.40 2.63 20.15
CA ARG A 253 12.26 3.79 20.38
C ARG A 253 12.22 4.67 19.14
N ILE A 254 11.70 5.88 19.29
CA ILE A 254 11.74 6.93 18.26
C ILE A 254 12.97 7.79 18.52
N THR A 255 13.82 7.94 17.52
CA THR A 255 14.97 8.86 17.56
C THR A 255 14.81 9.91 16.46
N VAL A 256 14.78 11.18 16.86
CA VAL A 256 14.89 12.33 15.96
C VAL A 256 16.33 12.82 16.02
N ASP A 257 16.97 12.92 14.85
CA ASP A 257 18.34 13.40 14.69
C ASP A 257 18.39 14.35 13.48
N GLY A 258 18.33 15.65 13.77
CA GLY A 258 18.33 16.71 12.78
C GLY A 258 17.10 16.66 11.86
N ASP A 259 17.27 16.10 10.67
CA ASP A 259 16.23 16.04 9.64
C ASP A 259 15.74 14.61 9.33
N GLY A 260 16.13 13.64 10.17
CA GLY A 260 15.74 12.24 10.05
C GLY A 260 15.01 11.72 11.29
N LEU A 261 14.18 10.69 11.10
CA LEU A 261 13.49 9.98 12.17
C LEU A 261 13.68 8.48 12.02
N SER A 262 14.07 7.81 13.09
CA SER A 262 14.21 6.35 13.15
C SER A 262 13.29 5.75 14.21
N ALA A 263 12.52 4.74 13.83
CA ALA A 263 11.70 3.93 14.72
C ALA A 263 12.32 2.52 14.86
N ASP A 264 12.76 2.19 16.07
CA ASP A 264 13.36 0.90 16.41
C ASP A 264 12.41 0.10 17.32
N PHE A 265 11.91 -1.02 16.81
CA PHE A 265 11.00 -1.92 17.51
C PHE A 265 11.71 -3.05 18.27
N ALA A 266 13.02 -2.94 18.50
CA ALA A 266 13.78 -3.90 19.29
C ALA A 266 13.13 -4.15 20.67
N GLY A 267 13.02 -5.42 21.03
CA GLY A 267 12.39 -5.85 22.29
C GLY A 267 10.87 -6.06 22.22
N THR A 268 10.23 -5.79 21.07
CA THR A 268 8.85 -6.21 20.81
C THR A 268 8.74 -7.74 20.87
N HIS A 269 7.61 -8.24 21.39
CA HIS A 269 7.35 -9.67 21.54
C HIS A 269 7.47 -10.41 20.20
N ALA A 270 7.92 -11.67 20.26
CA ALA A 270 7.95 -12.56 19.11
C ALA A 270 6.53 -12.77 18.55
N GLN A 271 6.42 -13.05 17.26
CA GLN A 271 5.13 -13.45 16.68
C GLN A 271 4.59 -14.71 17.36
N ILE A 272 3.27 -14.83 17.42
CA ILE A 272 2.57 -15.90 18.14
C ILE A 272 1.75 -16.78 17.18
N PRO A 273 1.36 -18.00 17.58
CA PRO A 273 0.38 -18.81 16.86
C PRO A 273 -1.04 -18.25 17.06
N GLY A 274 -1.30 -17.08 16.49
CA GLY A 274 -2.56 -16.34 16.51
C GLY A 274 -2.62 -15.38 15.34
N ASN A 275 -3.73 -14.68 15.12
CA ASN A 275 -3.93 -13.84 13.94
C ASN A 275 -3.59 -12.35 14.15
N ILE A 276 -3.11 -11.97 15.34
CA ILE A 276 -2.76 -10.59 15.71
C ILE A 276 -1.34 -10.18 15.28
N ASN A 277 -0.64 -10.97 14.47
CA ASN A 277 0.70 -10.61 14.02
C ASN A 277 0.62 -9.60 12.86
N ALA A 278 1.27 -8.46 12.97
CA ALA A 278 1.36 -7.48 11.89
C ALA A 278 2.63 -7.70 11.05
N VAL A 279 2.47 -7.76 9.72
CA VAL A 279 3.61 -7.73 8.80
C VAL A 279 4.27 -6.35 8.82
N GLU A 280 5.57 -6.28 8.51
CA GLU A 280 6.35 -5.03 8.59
C GLU A 280 5.73 -3.89 7.74
N ALA A 281 5.10 -4.22 6.62
CA ALA A 281 4.40 -3.27 5.76
C ALA A 281 3.28 -2.51 6.50
N VAL A 282 2.57 -3.18 7.43
CA VAL A 282 1.55 -2.56 8.30
C VAL A 282 2.21 -1.61 9.28
N THR A 283 3.27 -2.05 9.96
CA THR A 283 4.03 -1.24 10.94
C THR A 283 4.63 0.01 10.30
N ARG A 284 5.15 -0.13 9.07
CA ARG A 284 5.64 0.99 8.25
C ARG A 284 4.54 2.00 7.91
N SER A 285 3.35 1.52 7.54
CA SER A 285 2.20 2.42 7.34
C SER A 285 1.81 3.16 8.61
N CYS A 286 1.85 2.49 9.78
CA CYS A 286 1.57 3.12 11.07
C CYS A 286 2.59 4.23 11.37
N LEU A 287 3.89 3.98 11.16
CA LEU A 287 4.93 5.00 11.29
C LEU A 287 4.66 6.20 10.37
N TYR A 288 4.38 5.95 9.09
CA TYR A 288 4.11 7.03 8.13
C TYR A 288 2.89 7.84 8.51
N TYR A 289 1.82 7.19 8.96
CA TYR A 289 0.62 7.84 9.46
C TYR A 289 0.91 8.70 10.71
N ALA A 290 1.52 8.12 11.74
CA ALA A 290 1.80 8.80 13.00
C ALA A 290 2.68 10.04 12.81
N VAL A 291 3.76 9.93 12.02
CA VAL A 291 4.65 11.07 11.71
C VAL A 291 3.90 12.17 10.96
N ARG A 292 3.06 11.82 9.97
CA ARG A 292 2.28 12.82 9.23
C ARG A 292 1.26 13.53 10.11
N VAL A 293 0.60 12.82 11.02
CA VAL A 293 -0.33 13.41 11.99
C VAL A 293 0.39 14.33 12.98
N ALA A 294 1.56 13.92 13.46
CA ALA A 294 2.35 14.68 14.44
C ALA A 294 3.07 15.91 13.83
N THR A 295 3.23 15.96 12.51
CA THR A 295 4.00 17.01 11.82
C THR A 295 3.10 17.96 11.02
N ASP A 296 3.17 17.93 9.68
CA ASP A 296 2.44 18.83 8.78
C ASP A 296 1.54 18.01 7.84
N PRO A 297 0.21 18.07 8.01
CA PRO A 297 -0.73 17.32 7.18
C PRO A 297 -0.80 17.82 5.74
N THR A 298 -0.18 18.96 5.41
CA THR A 298 -0.16 19.52 4.06
C THR A 298 1.00 19.00 3.21
N ILE A 299 1.92 18.24 3.79
CA ILE A 299 2.99 17.55 3.07
C ILE A 299 2.36 16.59 2.04
N PRO A 300 2.80 16.61 0.77
CA PRO A 300 2.32 15.64 -0.22
C PRO A 300 2.57 14.20 0.27
N ALA A 301 1.53 13.36 0.29
CA ALA A 301 1.68 11.94 0.58
C ALA A 301 2.24 11.21 -0.64
N ASN A 302 3.56 11.20 -0.75
CA ASN A 302 4.31 10.56 -1.81
C ASN A 302 5.57 9.89 -1.23
N GLY A 303 6.22 9.03 -2.00
CA GLY A 303 7.40 8.27 -1.54
C GLY A 303 8.52 9.16 -1.02
N GLY A 304 8.66 10.35 -1.61
CA GLY A 304 9.65 11.35 -1.22
C GLY A 304 9.53 11.77 0.25
N CYS A 305 8.31 12.02 0.76
CA CYS A 305 8.13 12.42 2.15
C CYS A 305 8.45 11.31 3.16
N TYR A 306 8.57 10.05 2.72
CA TYR A 306 8.94 8.93 3.58
C TYR A 306 10.43 8.60 3.57
N ARG A 307 11.22 9.15 2.64
CA ARG A 307 12.67 8.95 2.56
C ARG A 307 13.46 9.25 3.85
N PRO A 308 13.12 10.28 4.67
CA PRO A 308 13.83 10.54 5.94
C PRO A 308 13.32 9.69 7.11
N LEU A 309 12.38 8.75 6.87
CA LEU A 309 11.79 7.90 7.90
C LEU A 309 12.38 6.49 7.80
N HIS A 310 12.99 6.04 8.88
CA HIS A 310 13.62 4.72 8.97
C HIS A 310 12.87 3.85 9.97
N LEU A 311 12.68 2.59 9.63
CA LEU A 311 12.03 1.59 10.48
C LEU A 311 12.95 0.38 10.60
N SER A 312 13.12 -0.09 11.83
CA SER A 312 13.75 -1.36 12.15
C SER A 312 12.85 -2.15 13.08
N ALA A 313 12.64 -3.43 12.80
CA ALA A 313 11.90 -4.35 13.64
C ALA A 313 12.57 -5.73 13.59
N PRO A 314 12.61 -6.49 14.70
CA PRO A 314 13.10 -7.86 14.65
C PRO A 314 12.22 -8.70 13.74
N ALA A 315 12.81 -9.37 12.75
CA ALA A 315 12.12 -10.35 11.93
C ALA A 315 11.52 -11.45 12.82
N GLY A 316 10.27 -11.84 12.53
CA GLY A 316 9.56 -12.81 13.35
C GLY A 316 8.96 -12.22 14.64
N SER A 317 8.77 -10.90 14.71
CA SER A 317 8.11 -10.22 15.84
C SER A 317 6.63 -9.91 15.54
N LEU A 318 5.86 -9.51 16.57
CA LEU A 318 4.47 -9.08 16.41
C LEU A 318 4.26 -7.94 15.40
N VAL A 319 5.31 -7.17 15.10
CA VAL A 319 5.26 -5.99 14.21
C VAL A 319 6.12 -6.17 12.95
N ALA A 320 6.71 -7.34 12.76
CA ALA A 320 7.40 -7.73 11.54
C ALA A 320 7.27 -9.25 11.37
N ALA A 321 6.02 -9.69 11.25
CA ALA A 321 5.65 -11.08 11.16
C ALA A 321 6.19 -11.74 9.88
N GLU A 322 6.67 -12.97 10.01
CA GLU A 322 7.13 -13.82 8.92
C GLU A 322 6.21 -15.04 8.74
N ALA A 323 6.11 -15.51 7.51
CA ALA A 323 5.34 -16.70 7.18
C ALA A 323 5.78 -17.90 8.05
N PRO A 324 4.85 -18.80 8.42
CA PRO A 324 3.47 -18.90 7.92
C PRO A 324 2.40 -18.40 8.90
N VAL A 325 2.70 -17.54 9.88
CA VAL A 325 1.70 -17.15 10.89
C VAL A 325 0.51 -16.39 10.30
N ALA A 326 -0.62 -16.48 10.97
CA ALA A 326 -1.82 -15.70 10.69
C ALA A 326 -1.59 -14.20 10.98
N VAL A 327 -2.18 -13.31 10.18
CA VAL A 327 -1.92 -11.86 10.22
C VAL A 327 -3.17 -10.98 10.07
N ALA A 328 -4.36 -11.57 9.89
CA ALA A 328 -5.59 -10.84 9.62
C ALA A 328 -5.91 -9.76 10.67
N ALA A 329 -5.84 -10.11 11.95
CA ALA A 329 -6.06 -9.17 13.04
C ALA A 329 -4.85 -8.26 13.30
N GLY A 330 -3.65 -8.60 12.82
CA GLY A 330 -2.50 -7.71 12.85
C GLY A 330 -2.75 -6.40 12.09
N ASN A 331 -3.50 -6.49 10.98
CA ASN A 331 -3.88 -5.34 10.17
C ASN A 331 -4.92 -4.42 10.86
N VAL A 332 -5.86 -4.97 11.64
CA VAL A 332 -7.00 -4.21 12.18
C VAL A 332 -6.93 -3.93 13.68
N GLU A 333 -6.23 -4.75 14.47
CA GLU A 333 -6.09 -4.60 15.93
C GLU A 333 -4.68 -4.11 16.29
N THR A 334 -3.65 -4.88 15.92
CA THR A 334 -2.26 -4.57 16.30
C THR A 334 -1.79 -3.24 15.71
N SER A 335 -2.22 -2.92 14.49
CA SER A 335 -1.97 -1.62 13.87
C SER A 335 -2.48 -0.44 14.71
N GLN A 336 -3.57 -0.60 15.47
CA GLN A 336 -4.12 0.44 16.35
C GLN A 336 -3.24 0.69 17.58
N ARG A 337 -2.48 -0.31 18.04
CA ARG A 337 -1.50 -0.15 19.13
C ARG A 337 -0.18 0.45 18.66
N ILE A 338 0.17 0.22 17.39
CA ILE A 338 1.41 0.74 16.80
C ILE A 338 1.27 2.25 16.46
N ALA A 339 0.14 2.64 15.87
CA ALA A 339 -0.10 3.98 15.31
C ALA A 339 -0.36 5.06 16.38
#